data_AF-A5C627-F1
#
_entry.id   AF-A5C627-F1
#
_cell.length_a   1.000
_cell.length_b   1.000
_cell.length_c   1.000
_cell.angle_alpha   90.00
_cell.angle_beta   90.00
_cell.angle_gamma   90.00
#
_symmetry.space_group_name_H-M   'P 1'
#
loop_
_entity.id
_entity.type
_entity.pdbx_description
1 polymer ?
#
loop_
_entity_poly.entity_id
_entity_poly.type
_entity_poly.pdbx_seq_one_letter_code
_entity_poly.pdbx_strand_id
1 'polypeptide(L)'
;MDLPAIDVGVIPEKFEDVKVEGPSFPCDFFDTEIVHKIAQALLPGLASACVDNTTGDLFRSPASVAVDIRKEMVECLTQRSESFVAESVILEDGPDTEVSDHPFDIISDFVDDFASSKRNLFSRVSGWLLSERREDKIDDFVQEMEINSFWLLDRRAAIAQTLLKNADFKNTFHCNMNFSILPKNLMSIAQIAVLGL
;
A
#
# COMPACT_ATOMS: atom_id res chain seq x y z
N MET A 1 33.97 37.55 67.63
CA MET A 1 32.59 37.78 67.15
C MET A 1 32.50 37.05 65.82
N ASP A 2 31.94 35.84 65.82
CA ASP A 2 31.60 35.07 64.63
C ASP A 2 30.17 35.41 64.19
N LEU A 3 29.94 35.58 62.88
CA LEU A 3 28.66 35.40 62.17
C LEU A 3 28.97 35.05 60.68
N PRO A 4 28.12 34.26 60.00
CA PRO A 4 28.57 33.12 59.20
C PRO A 4 28.44 33.28 57.68
N ALA A 5 29.18 32.44 56.95
CA ALA A 5 29.09 32.24 55.51
C ALA A 5 27.73 31.66 55.11
N ILE A 6 27.09 32.26 54.10
CA ILE A 6 25.89 31.72 53.46
C ILE A 6 26.31 31.31 52.05
N ASP A 7 26.64 30.02 51.93
CA ASP A 7 26.76 29.31 50.66
C ASP A 7 25.34 29.06 50.14
N VAL A 8 24.87 29.92 49.22
CA VAL A 8 23.63 29.66 48.48
C VAL A 8 24.00 28.91 47.22
N GLY A 9 24.13 27.60 47.35
CA GLY A 9 24.13 26.67 46.22
C GLY A 9 22.82 26.81 45.46
N VAL A 10 22.88 27.41 44.28
CA VAL A 10 21.77 27.42 43.32
C VAL A 10 21.61 26.00 42.78
N ILE A 11 20.64 25.28 43.32
CA ILE A 11 20.19 23.99 42.78
C ILE A 11 19.56 24.29 41.41
N PRO A 12 20.06 23.74 40.29
CA PRO A 12 19.39 23.87 39.01
C PRO A 12 18.07 23.10 39.09
N GLU A 13 16.95 23.80 39.03
CA GLU A 13 15.64 23.17 38.84
C GLU A 13 15.69 22.35 37.55
N LYS A 14 15.48 21.03 37.68
CA LYS A 14 15.23 20.16 36.55
C LYS A 14 13.90 20.59 35.93
N PHE A 15 13.97 21.30 34.81
CA PHE A 15 12.82 21.45 33.94
C PHE A 15 12.48 20.05 33.42
N GLU A 16 11.40 19.47 33.94
CA GLU A 16 10.75 18.33 33.30
C GLU A 16 10.28 18.81 31.92
N ASP A 17 10.95 18.31 30.89
CA ASP A 17 10.61 18.56 29.51
C ASP A 17 9.28 17.83 29.25
N VAL A 18 8.16 18.50 29.54
CA VAL A 18 6.82 18.00 29.21
C VAL A 18 6.74 17.99 27.70
N LYS A 19 7.11 16.85 27.13
CA LYS A 19 6.99 16.54 25.70
C LYS A 19 5.51 16.47 25.37
N VAL A 20 4.90 17.63 25.13
CA VAL A 20 3.57 17.71 24.53
C VAL A 20 3.75 17.20 23.10
N GLU A 21 3.48 15.91 22.91
CA GLU A 21 3.50 15.25 21.61
C GLU A 21 2.49 15.96 20.71
N GLY A 22 3.00 16.79 19.80
CA GLY A 22 2.20 17.35 18.71
C GLY A 22 1.67 16.23 17.81
N PRO A 23 0.65 16.50 16.98
CA PRO A 23 0.17 15.52 16.00
C PRO A 23 1.34 15.03 15.16
N SER A 24 1.53 13.71 15.13
CA SER A 24 2.48 13.06 14.25
C SER A 24 1.88 12.94 12.85
N PHE A 25 2.65 13.30 11.83
CA PHE A 25 2.25 13.13 10.43
C PHE A 25 2.97 11.93 9.83
N PRO A 26 2.25 11.00 9.17
CA PRO A 26 2.86 9.88 8.49
C PRO A 26 3.67 10.36 7.30
N CYS A 27 4.78 9.67 7.05
CA CYS A 27 5.63 9.88 5.89
C CYS A 27 5.04 9.12 4.68
N ASP A 28 4.59 9.84 3.65
CA ASP A 28 3.96 9.25 2.46
C ASP A 28 4.96 9.01 1.31
N PHE A 29 6.24 8.78 1.63
CA PHE A 29 7.27 8.48 0.64
C PHE A 29 7.37 6.96 0.39
N PHE A 30 7.31 6.59 -0.88
CA PHE A 30 7.38 5.21 -1.37
C PHE A 30 8.49 5.08 -2.41
N ASP A 31 9.05 3.87 -2.52
CA ASP A 31 9.86 3.50 -3.67
C ASP A 31 9.01 3.57 -4.96
N THR A 32 9.35 4.54 -5.81
CA THR A 32 8.60 4.80 -7.05
C THR A 32 8.68 3.66 -8.05
N GLU A 33 9.78 2.90 -8.06
CA GLU A 33 9.95 1.76 -8.96
C GLU A 33 9.01 0.62 -8.54
N ILE A 34 8.95 0.33 -7.23
CA ILE A 34 8.06 -0.71 -6.71
C ILE A 34 6.59 -0.33 -6.91
N VAL A 35 6.20 0.91 -6.60
CA VAL A 35 4.84 1.40 -6.86
C VAL A 35 4.49 1.27 -8.34
N HIS A 36 5.41 1.63 -9.24
CA HIS A 36 5.19 1.53 -10.67
C HIS A 36 5.01 0.07 -11.14
N LYS A 37 5.85 -0.85 -10.67
CA LYS A 37 5.73 -2.29 -10.99
C LYS A 37 4.40 -2.86 -10.53
N ILE A 38 3.98 -2.57 -9.30
CA ILE A 38 2.68 -3.01 -8.78
C ILE A 38 1.55 -2.42 -9.64
N ALA A 39 1.59 -1.11 -9.91
CA ALA A 39 0.58 -0.44 -10.73
C ALA A 39 0.48 -1.03 -12.16
N GLN A 40 1.60 -1.45 -12.75
CA GLN A 40 1.62 -2.13 -14.02
C GLN A 40 0.96 -3.52 -13.93
N ALA A 41 1.25 -4.31 -12.89
CA ALA A 41 0.70 -5.65 -12.70
C ALA A 41 -0.83 -5.69 -12.48
N LEU A 42 -1.42 -4.63 -11.93
CA LEU A 42 -2.87 -4.56 -11.67
C LEU A 42 -3.73 -4.68 -12.92
N LEU A 43 -3.29 -4.14 -14.06
CA LEU A 43 -4.13 -4.11 -15.28
C LEU A 43 -4.21 -5.47 -15.98
N PRO A 44 -3.10 -6.19 -16.23
CA PRO A 44 -3.16 -7.57 -16.71
C PRO A 44 -3.93 -8.50 -15.77
N GLY A 45 -3.77 -8.34 -14.45
CA GLY A 45 -4.54 -9.10 -13.46
C GLY A 45 -6.05 -8.89 -13.59
N LEU A 46 -6.48 -7.63 -13.75
CA LEU A 46 -7.87 -7.29 -13.99
C LEU A 46 -8.39 -7.84 -15.33
N ALA A 47 -7.61 -7.70 -16.40
CA ALA A 47 -7.99 -8.22 -17.71
C ALA A 47 -8.16 -9.74 -17.69
N SER A 48 -7.21 -10.44 -17.07
CA SER A 48 -7.26 -11.89 -16.81
C SER A 48 -8.54 -12.28 -16.08
N ALA A 49 -8.88 -11.57 -14.99
CA ALA A 49 -10.11 -11.78 -14.24
C ALA A 49 -11.38 -11.58 -15.08
N CYS A 50 -11.42 -10.56 -15.94
CA CYS A 50 -12.58 -10.27 -16.82
C CYS A 50 -12.76 -11.31 -17.93
N VAL A 51 -11.67 -11.70 -18.58
CA VAL A 51 -11.66 -12.75 -19.61
C VAL A 51 -12.08 -14.08 -19.00
N ASP A 52 -11.55 -14.43 -17.83
CA ASP A 52 -11.88 -15.68 -17.15
C ASP A 52 -13.34 -15.71 -16.66
N ASN A 53 -13.87 -14.57 -16.19
CA ASN A 53 -15.25 -14.47 -15.73
C ASN A 53 -16.29 -14.58 -16.85
N THR A 54 -15.93 -14.21 -18.07
CA THR A 54 -16.82 -14.22 -19.24
C THR A 54 -16.59 -15.39 -20.17
N THR A 55 -15.54 -16.19 -19.92
CA THR A 55 -15.27 -17.38 -20.73
C THR A 55 -16.43 -18.37 -20.66
N GLY A 56 -17.00 -18.66 -21.83
CA GLY A 56 -18.15 -19.55 -21.99
C GLY A 56 -19.52 -18.86 -21.91
N ASP A 57 -19.57 -17.55 -21.61
CA ASP A 57 -20.79 -16.76 -21.63
C ASP A 57 -20.92 -16.01 -22.98
N LEU A 58 -21.98 -16.31 -23.73
CA LEU A 58 -22.23 -15.70 -25.06
C LEU A 58 -22.84 -14.30 -24.97
N PHE A 59 -23.34 -13.90 -23.80
CA PHE A 59 -24.05 -12.63 -23.61
C PHE A 59 -23.22 -11.58 -22.90
N ARG A 60 -22.04 -11.95 -22.37
CA ARG A 60 -21.16 -11.05 -21.63
C ARG A 60 -19.79 -10.96 -22.29
N SER A 61 -19.28 -9.74 -22.40
CA SER A 61 -17.91 -9.46 -22.84
C SER A 61 -17.05 -9.04 -21.66
N PRO A 62 -15.71 -9.17 -21.74
CA PRO A 62 -14.80 -8.67 -20.71
C PRO A 62 -15.06 -7.19 -20.36
N ALA A 63 -15.29 -6.35 -21.36
CA ALA A 63 -15.63 -4.93 -21.17
C ALA A 63 -16.92 -4.73 -20.35
N SER A 64 -17.93 -5.59 -20.52
CA SER A 64 -19.22 -5.48 -19.83
C SER A 64 -19.15 -5.72 -18.32
N VAL A 65 -18.14 -6.47 -17.85
CA VAL A 65 -17.95 -6.81 -16.42
C VAL A 65 -16.80 -6.03 -15.77
N ALA A 66 -15.98 -5.33 -16.56
CA ALA A 66 -14.71 -4.79 -16.10
C ALA A 66 -14.84 -3.75 -14.97
N VAL A 67 -15.92 -2.96 -14.96
CA VAL A 67 -16.14 -1.96 -13.89
C VAL A 67 -16.36 -2.65 -12.54
N ASP A 68 -17.19 -3.68 -12.52
CA ASP A 68 -17.54 -4.42 -11.31
C ASP A 68 -16.35 -5.24 -10.81
N ILE A 69 -15.66 -5.94 -11.72
CA ILE A 69 -14.47 -6.73 -11.37
C ILE A 69 -13.33 -5.83 -10.87
N ARG A 70 -13.14 -4.63 -11.44
CA ARG A 70 -12.14 -3.67 -10.94
C ARG A 70 -12.43 -3.28 -9.49
N LYS A 71 -13.69 -2.98 -9.19
CA LYS A 71 -14.11 -2.60 -7.83
C LYS A 71 -13.85 -3.76 -6.87
N GLU A 72 -14.27 -4.97 -7.24
CA GLU A 72 -14.06 -6.16 -6.42
C GLU A 72 -12.58 -6.47 -6.22
N MET A 73 -11.75 -6.30 -7.26
CA MET A 73 -10.30 -6.47 -7.18
C MET A 73 -9.69 -5.52 -6.15
N VAL A 74 -10.01 -4.22 -6.23
CA VAL A 74 -9.49 -3.22 -5.29
C VAL A 74 -9.91 -3.54 -3.86
N GLU A 75 -11.17 -3.89 -3.64
CA GLU A 75 -11.69 -4.26 -2.31
C GLU A 75 -10.99 -5.52 -1.77
N CYS A 76 -10.89 -6.58 -2.59
CA CYS A 76 -10.25 -7.83 -2.21
C CYS A 76 -8.76 -7.66 -1.88
N LEU A 77 -8.01 -6.97 -2.73
CA LEU A 77 -6.57 -6.73 -2.52
C LEU A 77 -6.32 -5.88 -1.27
N THR A 78 -7.15 -4.84 -1.05
CA THR A 78 -7.04 -3.99 0.14
C THR A 78 -7.26 -4.83 1.40
N GLN A 79 -8.37 -5.57 1.49
CA GLN A 79 -8.69 -6.42 2.63
C GLN A 79 -7.60 -7.48 2.89
N ARG A 80 -7.07 -8.09 1.83
CA ARG A 80 -6.04 -9.12 1.94
C ARG A 80 -4.71 -8.55 2.42
N SER A 81 -4.33 -7.37 1.92
CA SER A 81 -3.12 -6.69 2.38
C SER A 81 -3.21 -6.27 3.85
N GLU A 82 -4.38 -5.82 4.33
CA GLU A 82 -4.60 -5.49 5.74
C GLU A 82 -4.52 -6.74 6.63
N SER A 83 -5.05 -7.87 6.17
CA SER A 83 -5.01 -9.13 6.92
C SER A 83 -3.59 -9.73 6.96
N PHE A 84 -2.80 -9.55 5.89
CA PHE A 84 -1.39 -9.97 5.84
C PHE A 84 -0.54 -9.31 6.94
N VAL A 85 -0.78 -8.02 7.23
CA VAL A 85 -0.14 -7.32 8.36
C VAL A 85 -0.48 -8.00 9.69
N ALA A 86 -1.73 -8.41 9.88
CA ALA A 86 -2.17 -9.06 11.13
C ALA A 86 -1.54 -10.44 11.32
N GLU A 87 -1.41 -11.22 10.25
CA GLU A 87 -0.83 -12.57 10.28
C GLU A 87 0.69 -12.55 10.47
N SER A 88 1.39 -11.63 9.80
CA SER A 88 2.86 -11.48 9.92
C SER A 88 3.31 -11.03 11.32
N VAL A 89 2.51 -10.22 12.03
CA VAL A 89 2.77 -9.83 13.43
C VAL A 89 2.61 -11.02 14.40
N ILE A 90 1.81 -12.03 14.04
CA ILE A 90 1.56 -13.21 14.90
C ILE A 90 2.60 -14.31 14.64
N LEU A 91 3.16 -14.39 13.43
CA LEU A 91 4.05 -15.46 12.96
C LEU A 91 5.53 -15.28 13.33
N GLU A 92 5.91 -14.23 14.08
CA GLU A 92 7.29 -14.02 14.55
C GLU A 92 7.82 -15.16 15.47
N ASP A 93 6.98 -16.17 15.82
CA ASP A 93 7.32 -17.31 16.69
C ASP A 93 6.95 -18.71 16.12
N GLY A 94 6.64 -18.85 14.81
CA GLY A 94 6.18 -20.11 14.19
C GLY A 94 7.04 -20.62 13.02
N PRO A 95 7.23 -21.95 12.84
CA PRO A 95 8.15 -22.47 11.84
C PRO A 95 7.59 -22.39 10.41
N ASP A 96 8.41 -21.82 9.53
CA ASP A 96 8.59 -22.10 8.11
C ASP A 96 7.32 -22.20 7.24
N THR A 97 6.90 -21.04 6.74
CA THR A 97 6.39 -20.95 5.37
C THR A 97 7.28 -19.98 4.62
N GLU A 98 7.97 -20.42 3.56
CA GLU A 98 8.77 -19.57 2.67
C GLU A 98 7.83 -18.63 1.87
N VAL A 99 7.27 -17.63 2.55
CA VAL A 99 6.55 -16.54 1.90
C VAL A 99 7.60 -15.54 1.42
N SER A 100 7.54 -15.12 0.15
CA SER A 100 8.45 -14.10 -0.37
C SER A 100 8.35 -12.85 0.49
N ASP A 101 9.50 -12.36 0.97
CA ASP A 101 9.59 -11.12 1.74
C ASP A 101 9.44 -9.86 0.88
N HIS A 102 9.45 -9.99 -0.45
CA HIS A 102 9.44 -8.85 -1.34
C HIS A 102 7.99 -8.39 -1.63
N PRO A 103 7.63 -7.13 -1.35
CA PRO A 103 6.24 -6.67 -1.39
C PRO A 103 5.59 -6.75 -2.77
N PHE A 104 6.37 -6.62 -3.85
CA PHE A 104 5.84 -6.82 -5.20
C PHE A 104 5.39 -8.27 -5.43
N ASP A 105 6.13 -9.26 -4.91
CA ASP A 105 5.79 -10.68 -5.10
C ASP A 105 4.52 -11.02 -4.32
N ILE A 106 4.45 -10.59 -3.05
CA ILE A 106 3.27 -10.75 -2.19
C ILE A 106 2.02 -10.16 -2.87
N ILE A 107 2.12 -8.94 -3.41
CA ILE A 107 0.98 -8.28 -4.06
C ILE A 107 0.64 -8.95 -5.40
N SER A 108 1.64 -9.42 -6.15
CA SER A 108 1.42 -10.15 -7.39
C SER A 108 0.68 -11.47 -7.13
N ASP A 109 1.03 -12.19 -6.06
CA ASP A 109 0.32 -13.39 -5.63
C ASP A 109 -1.14 -13.08 -5.29
N PHE A 110 -1.42 -11.96 -4.62
CA PHE A 110 -2.80 -11.55 -4.34
C PHE A 110 -3.60 -11.26 -5.61
N VAL A 111 -2.96 -10.65 -6.61
CA VAL A 111 -3.56 -10.38 -7.93
C VAL A 111 -3.86 -11.70 -8.65
N ASP A 112 -2.93 -12.65 -8.65
CA ASP A 112 -3.08 -13.95 -9.31
C ASP A 112 -4.13 -14.83 -8.64
N ASP A 113 -4.19 -14.81 -7.30
CA ASP A 113 -5.25 -15.47 -6.52
C ASP A 113 -6.62 -14.88 -6.83
N PHE A 114 -6.72 -13.55 -6.89
CA PHE A 114 -7.96 -12.88 -7.26
C PHE A 114 -8.38 -13.27 -8.69
N ALA A 115 -7.49 -13.19 -9.67
CA ALA A 115 -7.80 -13.58 -11.05
C ALA A 115 -8.23 -15.04 -11.13
N SER A 116 -7.53 -15.94 -10.43
CA SER A 116 -7.87 -17.36 -10.35
C SER A 116 -9.24 -17.61 -9.73
N SER A 117 -9.66 -16.80 -8.75
CA SER A 117 -11.00 -16.87 -8.16
C SER A 117 -12.14 -16.55 -9.15
N LYS A 118 -11.83 -15.86 -10.25
CA LYS A 118 -12.80 -15.50 -11.30
C LYS A 118 -12.95 -16.52 -12.42
N ARG A 119 -12.19 -17.62 -12.37
CA ARG A 119 -12.27 -18.70 -13.35
C ARG A 119 -13.57 -19.49 -13.24
N ASN A 120 -14.34 -19.50 -14.33
CA ASN A 120 -15.51 -20.37 -14.48
C ASN A 120 -15.13 -21.86 -14.64
N LEU A 121 -16.06 -22.78 -14.35
CA LEU A 121 -15.84 -24.23 -14.52
C LEU A 121 -15.44 -24.62 -15.95
N PHE A 122 -15.89 -23.88 -16.96
CA PHE A 122 -15.52 -24.11 -18.36
C PHE A 122 -14.07 -23.74 -18.65
N SER A 123 -13.53 -22.68 -18.04
CA SER A 123 -12.11 -22.33 -18.23
C SER A 123 -11.17 -23.35 -17.58
N ARG A 124 -11.64 -24.10 -16.57
CA ARG A 124 -10.87 -25.16 -15.89
C ARG A 124 -10.71 -26.45 -16.71
N VAL A 125 -11.68 -26.79 -17.56
CA VAL A 125 -11.69 -28.06 -18.32
C VAL A 125 -11.10 -27.89 -19.73
N SER A 126 -11.10 -26.67 -20.28
CA SER A 126 -10.50 -26.37 -21.58
C SER A 126 -9.02 -25.95 -21.53
N GLY A 127 -8.38 -26.06 -20.36
CA GLY A 127 -7.12 -25.41 -20.00
C GLY A 127 -5.86 -25.78 -20.79
N TRP A 128 -5.87 -26.79 -21.67
CA TRP A 128 -4.71 -27.10 -22.52
C TRP A 128 -4.83 -26.51 -23.93
N LEU A 129 -5.97 -26.67 -24.60
CA LEU A 129 -6.14 -26.26 -26.00
C LEU A 129 -6.62 -24.81 -26.19
N LEU A 130 -7.15 -24.17 -25.14
CA LEU A 130 -7.61 -22.78 -25.20
C LEU A 130 -6.68 -21.81 -24.46
N SER A 131 -5.56 -22.27 -23.92
CA SER A 131 -4.60 -21.40 -23.21
C SER A 131 -4.06 -20.31 -24.14
N GLU A 132 -3.44 -20.67 -25.26
CA GLU A 132 -2.88 -19.67 -26.21
C GLU A 132 -3.91 -18.63 -26.63
N ARG A 133 -5.16 -19.05 -26.91
CA ARG A 133 -6.27 -18.15 -27.24
C ARG A 133 -6.75 -17.29 -26.06
N ARG A 134 -6.57 -17.75 -24.83
CA ARG A 134 -6.90 -17.00 -23.61
C ARG A 134 -5.86 -15.91 -23.37
N GLU A 135 -4.57 -16.24 -23.44
CA GLU A 135 -3.49 -15.26 -23.30
C GLU A 135 -3.63 -14.15 -24.36
N ASP A 136 -3.86 -14.50 -25.62
CA ASP A 136 -4.11 -13.52 -26.70
C ASP A 136 -5.29 -12.58 -26.36
N LYS A 137 -6.40 -13.13 -25.85
CA LYS A 137 -7.57 -12.33 -25.46
C LYS A 137 -7.28 -11.40 -24.29
N ILE A 138 -6.41 -11.82 -23.36
CA ILE A 138 -6.00 -10.98 -22.24
C ILE A 138 -5.18 -9.82 -22.78
N ASP A 139 -4.18 -10.09 -23.63
CA ASP A 139 -3.31 -9.06 -24.20
C ASP A 139 -4.10 -8.07 -25.09
N ASP A 140 -5.03 -8.56 -25.91
CA ASP A 140 -5.95 -7.74 -26.69
C ASP A 140 -6.80 -6.84 -25.79
N PHE A 141 -7.32 -7.40 -24.68
CA PHE A 141 -8.17 -6.64 -23.77
C PHE A 141 -7.38 -5.65 -22.92
N VAL A 142 -6.14 -5.97 -22.50
CA VAL A 142 -5.23 -5.02 -21.85
C VAL A 142 -4.97 -3.83 -22.78
N GLN A 143 -4.68 -4.09 -24.06
CA GLN A 143 -4.50 -3.03 -25.05
C GLN A 143 -5.76 -2.18 -25.21
N GLU A 144 -6.93 -2.80 -25.31
CA GLU A 144 -8.21 -2.08 -25.36
C GLU A 144 -8.40 -1.17 -24.13
N MET A 145 -8.09 -1.66 -22.94
CA MET A 145 -8.20 -0.91 -21.69
C MET A 145 -7.23 0.29 -21.64
N GLU A 146 -5.99 0.13 -22.11
CA GLU A 146 -5.00 1.21 -22.20
C GLU A 146 -5.44 2.28 -23.22
N ILE A 147 -5.83 1.87 -24.43
CA ILE A 147 -6.29 2.78 -25.50
C ILE A 147 -7.50 3.60 -25.03
N ASN A 148 -8.44 2.97 -24.34
CA ASN A 148 -9.64 3.62 -23.82
C ASN A 148 -9.41 4.34 -22.49
N SER A 149 -8.19 4.35 -21.95
CA SER A 149 -7.87 4.96 -20.64
C SER A 149 -8.77 4.44 -19.51
N PHE A 150 -9.17 3.16 -19.59
CA PHE A 150 -10.14 2.55 -18.70
C PHE A 150 -9.70 2.57 -17.23
N TRP A 151 -8.39 2.37 -16.99
CA TRP A 151 -7.79 2.46 -15.67
C TRP A 151 -6.40 3.10 -15.74
N LEU A 152 -6.40 4.43 -15.66
CA LEU A 152 -5.20 5.26 -15.71
C LEU A 152 -4.12 4.80 -14.73
N LEU A 153 -2.86 4.88 -15.15
CA LEU A 153 -1.70 4.47 -14.36
C LEU A 153 -1.65 5.19 -12.99
N ASP A 154 -1.93 6.49 -12.93
CA ASP A 154 -1.94 7.24 -11.66
C ASP A 154 -2.96 6.70 -10.66
N ARG A 155 -4.11 6.25 -11.15
CA ARG A 155 -5.13 5.61 -10.31
C ARG A 155 -4.66 4.24 -9.82
N ARG A 156 -3.96 3.49 -10.66
CA ARG A 156 -3.32 2.22 -10.28
C ARG A 156 -2.20 2.44 -9.25
N ALA A 157 -1.42 3.50 -9.41
CA ALA A 157 -0.35 3.87 -8.49
C ALA A 157 -0.88 4.23 -7.10
N ALA A 158 -2.01 4.94 -7.00
CA ALA A 158 -2.64 5.23 -5.71
C ALA A 158 -3.06 3.94 -4.97
N ILE A 159 -3.61 2.95 -5.69
CA ILE A 159 -3.92 1.64 -5.10
C ILE A 159 -2.63 0.90 -4.72
N ALA A 160 -1.62 0.92 -5.59
CA ALA A 160 -0.33 0.29 -5.34
C ALA A 160 0.35 0.84 -4.07
N GLN A 161 0.26 2.14 -3.81
CA GLN A 161 0.76 2.75 -2.57
C GLN A 161 0.07 2.20 -1.33
N THR A 162 -1.27 2.08 -1.37
CA THR A 162 -2.05 1.48 -0.26
C THR A 162 -1.64 0.03 -0.02
N LEU A 163 -1.52 -0.77 -1.08
CA LEU A 163 -1.11 -2.17 -0.97
C LEU A 163 0.33 -2.30 -0.46
N LEU A 164 1.25 -1.47 -0.96
CA LEU A 164 2.66 -1.46 -0.57
C LEU A 164 2.83 -1.12 0.91
N LYS A 165 2.09 -0.12 1.42
CA LYS A 165 2.11 0.25 2.84
C LYS A 165 1.79 -0.93 3.76
N ASN A 166 0.90 -1.82 3.32
CA ASN A 166 0.48 -2.98 4.09
C ASN A 166 1.41 -4.19 3.86
N ALA A 167 1.89 -4.41 2.64
CA ALA A 167 2.77 -5.55 2.31
C ALA A 167 4.21 -5.36 2.81
N ASP A 168 4.72 -4.12 2.86
CA ASP A 168 6.07 -3.80 3.32
C ASP A 168 6.13 -3.61 4.85
N PHE A 169 5.82 -4.67 5.59
CA PHE A 169 5.83 -4.65 7.07
C PHE A 169 7.19 -4.27 7.67
N LYS A 170 8.29 -4.56 6.96
CA LYS A 170 9.67 -4.20 7.34
C LYS A 170 10.00 -2.72 7.05
N ASN A 171 9.11 -1.98 6.39
CA ASN A 171 9.28 -0.57 6.01
C ASN A 171 10.57 -0.32 5.19
N THR A 172 10.90 -1.26 4.31
CA THR A 172 12.09 -1.19 3.45
C THR A 172 11.83 -0.37 2.19
N PHE A 173 10.59 -0.35 1.72
CA PHE A 173 10.13 0.24 0.46
C PHE A 173 9.13 1.38 0.67
N HIS A 174 8.68 1.62 1.90
CA HIS A 174 7.94 2.81 2.29
C HIS A 174 8.48 3.41 3.59
N CYS A 175 8.37 4.73 3.70
CA CYS A 175 8.87 5.48 4.84
C CYS A 175 7.90 5.36 6.04
N ASN A 176 8.37 4.81 7.15
CA ASN A 176 7.60 4.73 8.41
C ASN A 176 7.95 5.84 9.41
N MET A 177 8.59 6.93 8.95
CA MET A 177 8.87 8.06 9.82
C MET A 177 7.59 8.81 10.15
N ASN A 178 7.47 9.21 11.41
CA ASN A 178 6.40 10.08 11.88
C ASN A 178 7.03 11.39 12.38
N PHE A 179 6.65 12.51 11.78
CA PHE A 179 7.20 13.81 12.16
C PHE A 179 6.28 14.49 13.17
N SER A 180 6.81 14.84 14.35
CA SER A 180 6.11 15.67 15.31
C SER A 180 6.28 17.15 14.96
N ILE A 181 5.18 17.90 14.92
CA ILE A 181 5.26 19.37 14.85
C ILE A 181 5.76 19.87 16.21
N LEU A 182 6.80 20.71 16.20
CA LEU A 182 7.36 21.37 17.38
C LEU A 182 6.25 22.01 18.23
N PRO A 183 6.39 22.01 19.58
CA PRO A 183 5.36 22.54 20.46
C PRO A 183 5.04 23.98 20.09
N LYS A 184 3.73 24.31 20.11
CA LYS A 184 3.16 25.63 19.72
C LYS A 184 3.85 26.84 20.36
N ASN A 185 4.60 26.64 21.44
CA ASN A 185 5.38 27.68 22.12
C ASN A 185 6.61 28.17 21.35
N LEU A 186 7.17 27.40 20.40
CA LEU A 186 8.27 27.88 19.55
C LEU A 186 7.81 28.82 18.42
N MET A 187 6.54 28.75 17.99
CA MET A 187 6.01 29.71 17.01
C MET A 187 5.88 31.13 17.59
N SER A 188 5.73 31.26 18.91
CA SER A 188 5.70 32.57 19.58
C SER A 188 7.09 33.24 19.61
N ILE A 189 8.16 32.45 19.81
CA ILE A 189 9.54 32.98 19.84
C ILE A 189 9.97 33.47 18.44
N ALA A 190 9.54 32.78 17.38
CA ALA A 190 9.79 33.22 16.01
C ALA A 190 9.04 34.52 15.65
N GLN A 191 7.85 34.77 16.22
CA GLN A 191 7.12 36.03 16.01
C GLN A 191 7.75 37.21 16.76
N ILE A 192 8.37 36.99 17.93
CA ILE A 192 9.07 38.05 18.67
C ILE A 192 10.37 38.48 17.96
N ALA A 193 11.07 37.56 17.28
CA ALA A 193 12.25 37.89 16.50
C ALA A 193 11.95 38.70 15.21
N VAL A 194 10.71 38.63 14.68
CA VAL A 194 10.28 39.36 13.48
C VAL A 194 9.70 40.75 13.81
N LEU A 195 9.28 41.00 15.05
CA LEU A 195 8.75 42.30 15.52
C LEU A 195 9.78 43.16 16.27
N GLY A 196 11.06 42.75 16.26
CA GLY A 196 12.18 43.42 16.93
C GLY A 196 13.08 44.28 16.04
N LEU A 197 12.58 44.81 14.92
CA LEU A 197 13.20 45.88 14.13
C LEU A 197 12.15 46.92 13.73
#